data_AF-A0A453PME4-F1
#
_entry.id   AF-A0A453PME4-F1
#
_cell.length_a   1.000
_cell.length_b   1.000
_cell.length_c   1.000
_cell.angle_alpha   90.00
_cell.angle_beta   90.00
_cell.angle_gamma   90.00
#
_symmetry.space_group_name_H-M   'P 1'
#
loop_
_entity.id
_entity.type
_entity.pdbx_description
1 polymer ?
#
loop_
_entity_poly.entity_id
_entity_poly.type
_entity_poly.pdbx_seq_one_letter_code
_entity_poly.pdbx_strand_id
1 'polypeptide(L)'
;MEPEDRNNIIKSLKGKIMKLALSDYVCLFVVCLLSIVDNTKLVTEIIIEELTKQLKELTFDKNGTLLQMFHPHGSRYLTPTDLVYLNYNVASLISKANYIFY
;
A
#
# COMPACT_ATOMS: atom_id res chain seq x y z
N MET A 1 -1.21 9.54 15.31
CA MET A 1 -1.98 8.28 15.33
C MET A 1 -1.11 7.25 16.01
N GLU A 2 -1.60 6.70 17.11
CA GLU A 2 -0.83 5.75 17.90
C GLU A 2 -0.67 4.42 17.12
N PRO A 3 0.38 3.62 17.40
CA PRO A 3 0.54 2.31 16.76
C PRO A 3 -0.69 1.40 16.91
N GLU A 4 -1.40 1.51 18.04
CA GLU A 4 -2.60 0.73 18.30
C GLU A 4 -3.77 1.14 17.39
N ASP A 5 -3.92 2.42 17.08
CA ASP A 5 -4.93 2.91 16.13
C ASP A 5 -4.70 2.29 14.74
N ARG A 6 -3.45 2.23 14.28
CA ARG A 6 -3.08 1.63 12.99
C ARG A 6 -3.41 0.14 12.96
N ASN A 7 -3.12 -0.57 14.04
CA ASN A 7 -3.46 -1.99 14.19
C ASN A 7 -4.99 -2.21 14.15
N ASN A 8 -5.75 -1.36 14.82
CA ASN A 8 -7.21 -1.45 14.85
C ASN A 8 -7.83 -1.15 13.48
N ILE A 9 -7.27 -0.19 12.73
CA ILE A 9 -7.64 0.05 11.35
C ILE A 9 -7.44 -1.23 10.52
N ILE A 10 -6.26 -1.86 10.55
CA ILE A 10 -6.03 -3.10 9.79
C ILE A 10 -7.02 -4.20 10.18
N LYS A 11 -7.26 -4.41 11.48
CA LYS A 11 -8.23 -5.41 11.96
C LYS A 11 -9.64 -5.15 11.38
N SER A 12 -10.06 -3.89 11.28
CA SER A 12 -11.37 -3.52 10.72
C SER A 12 -11.50 -3.76 9.21
N LEU A 13 -10.37 -3.86 8.50
CA LEU A 13 -10.30 -4.05 7.04
C LEU A 13 -10.27 -5.51 6.63
N LYS A 14 -10.18 -6.44 7.57
CA LYS A 14 -10.17 -7.89 7.29
C LYS A 14 -11.36 -8.30 6.42
N GLY A 15 -11.07 -9.01 5.33
CA GLY A 15 -12.07 -9.45 4.35
C GLY A 15 -12.51 -8.38 3.34
N LYS A 16 -11.89 -7.19 3.38
CA LYS A 16 -12.16 -6.09 2.43
C LYS A 16 -10.90 -5.65 1.67
N ILE A 17 -9.73 -6.21 1.99
CA ILE A 17 -8.45 -5.78 1.42
C ILE A 17 -8.43 -5.96 -0.09
N MET A 18 -8.97 -7.08 -0.60
CA MET A 18 -8.97 -7.32 -2.04
C MET A 18 -9.76 -6.25 -2.80
N LYS A 19 -10.95 -5.90 -2.30
CA LYS A 19 -11.80 -4.86 -2.91
C LYS A 19 -11.11 -3.51 -2.93
N LEU A 20 -10.35 -3.19 -1.88
CA LEU A 20 -9.59 -1.94 -1.79
C LEU A 20 -8.39 -1.94 -2.74
N ALA A 21 -7.71 -3.08 -2.90
CA ALA A 21 -6.56 -3.22 -3.78
C ALA A 21 -6.93 -3.13 -5.27
N LEU A 22 -8.13 -3.59 -5.65
CA LEU A 22 -8.64 -3.49 -7.03
C LEU A 22 -9.34 -2.15 -7.33
N SER A 23 -9.51 -1.31 -6.33
CA SER A 23 -10.19 -0.02 -6.51
C SER A 23 -9.23 1.02 -7.07
N ASP A 24 -9.73 1.78 -8.02
CA ASP A 24 -9.05 2.94 -8.57
C ASP A 24 -8.71 3.91 -7.42
N TYR A 25 -7.44 4.31 -7.33
CA TYR A 25 -6.84 5.21 -6.32
C TYR A 25 -6.80 4.70 -4.87
N VAL A 26 -7.77 3.89 -4.42
CA VAL A 26 -7.82 3.35 -3.05
C VAL A 26 -6.74 2.28 -2.82
N CYS A 27 -6.19 1.69 -3.88
CA CYS A 27 -5.03 0.80 -3.77
C CYS A 27 -3.82 1.47 -3.07
N LEU A 28 -3.66 2.79 -3.22
CA LEU A 28 -2.61 3.58 -2.57
C LEU A 28 -2.73 3.57 -1.05
N PHE A 29 -3.96 3.48 -0.52
CA PHE A 29 -4.19 3.34 0.91
C PHE A 29 -3.63 2.00 1.44
N VAL A 30 -3.79 0.92 0.68
CA VAL A 30 -3.20 -0.39 1.03
C VAL A 30 -1.67 -0.31 1.01
N VAL A 31 -1.08 0.35 0.01
CA VAL A 31 0.38 0.60 -0.06
C VAL A 31 0.87 1.43 1.13
N CYS A 32 0.10 2.45 1.56
CA CYS A 32 0.41 3.25 2.73
C CYS A 32 0.40 2.40 4.02
N LEU A 33 -0.62 1.54 4.19
CA LEU A 33 -0.71 0.65 5.35
C LEU A 33 0.50 -0.29 5.42
N LEU A 34 0.92 -0.86 4.29
CA LEU A 34 2.13 -1.68 4.21
C LEU A 34 3.41 -0.91 4.60
N SER A 35 3.42 0.43 4.41
CA SER A 35 4.59 1.28 4.64
C SER A 35 4.66 1.91 6.03
N ILE A 36 3.52 2.07 6.73
CA ILE A 36 3.43 2.75 8.04
C ILE A 36 3.25 1.76 9.20
N VAL A 37 2.73 0.56 8.95
CA VAL A 37 2.42 -0.39 10.03
C VAL A 37 3.65 -1.24 10.33
N ASP A 38 4.19 -1.06 11.54
CA ASP A 38 5.36 -1.80 12.03
C ASP A 38 5.06 -3.26 12.38
N ASN A 39 3.81 -3.58 12.73
CA ASN A 39 3.38 -4.93 13.08
C ASN A 39 3.25 -5.82 11.83
N THR A 40 4.40 -6.30 11.34
CA THR A 40 4.49 -7.12 10.12
C THR A 40 3.74 -8.44 10.21
N LYS A 41 3.56 -9.01 11.41
CA LYS A 41 2.74 -10.21 11.62
C LYS A 41 1.27 -9.93 11.30
N LEU A 42 0.72 -8.85 11.88
CA LEU A 42 -0.66 -8.45 11.63
C LEU A 42 -0.90 -8.11 10.15
N VAL A 43 0.05 -7.40 9.53
CA VAL A 43 0.03 -7.10 8.10
C VAL A 43 0.04 -8.39 7.27
N THR A 44 0.86 -9.37 7.64
CA THR A 44 0.94 -10.64 6.92
C THR A 44 -0.37 -11.41 7.00
N GLU A 45 -0.91 -11.58 8.21
CA GLU A 45 -2.12 -12.36 8.46
C GLU A 45 -3.38 -11.76 7.82
N ILE A 46 -3.48 -10.43 7.74
CA ILE A 46 -4.69 -9.77 7.26
C ILE A 46 -4.54 -9.31 5.81
N ILE A 47 -3.45 -8.63 5.48
CA ILE A 47 -3.27 -8.01 4.16
C ILE A 47 -2.65 -9.02 3.21
N ILE A 48 -1.49 -9.58 3.53
CA ILE A 48 -0.74 -10.43 2.60
C ILE A 48 -1.50 -11.74 2.31
N GLU A 49 -2.05 -12.41 3.33
CA GLU A 49 -2.84 -13.62 3.13
C GLU A 49 -4.06 -13.39 2.22
N GLU A 50 -4.74 -12.24 2.35
CA GLU A 50 -5.90 -11.93 1.53
C GLU A 50 -5.51 -11.63 0.09
N LEU A 51 -4.46 -10.84 -0.12
CA LEU A 51 -3.92 -10.55 -1.46
C LEU A 51 -3.42 -11.82 -2.16
N THR A 52 -2.79 -12.72 -1.43
CA THR A 52 -2.21 -13.95 -2.01
C THR A 52 -3.30 -14.92 -2.49
N LYS A 53 -4.48 -14.94 -1.86
CA LYS A 53 -5.62 -15.79 -2.26
C LYS A 53 -6.13 -15.47 -3.67
N GLN A 54 -6.04 -14.22 -4.10
CA GLN A 54 -6.52 -13.75 -5.40
C GLN A 54 -5.39 -13.12 -6.23
N LEU A 55 -4.16 -13.65 -6.08
CA LEU A 55 -2.97 -13.10 -6.75
C LEU A 55 -3.11 -13.03 -8.27
N LYS A 56 -3.80 -14.00 -8.89
CA LYS A 56 -4.07 -13.99 -10.34
C LYS A 56 -4.84 -12.73 -10.75
N GLU A 57 -5.90 -12.40 -10.03
CA GLU A 57 -6.75 -11.24 -10.31
C GLU A 57 -5.98 -9.93 -10.11
N LEU A 58 -5.14 -9.84 -9.07
CA LEU A 58 -4.24 -8.71 -8.82
C LEU A 58 -3.15 -8.54 -9.89
N THR A 59 -2.70 -9.64 -10.51
CA THR A 59 -1.63 -9.60 -11.53
C THR A 59 -2.14 -9.05 -12.85
N PHE A 60 -3.41 -9.30 -13.18
CA PHE A 60 -4.06 -8.79 -14.40
C PHE A 60 -4.86 -7.50 -14.16
N ASP A 61 -4.78 -6.94 -12.95
CA ASP A 61 -5.48 -5.72 -12.62
C ASP A 61 -4.95 -4.53 -13.44
N LYS A 62 -5.88 -3.70 -13.91
CA LYS A 62 -5.61 -2.52 -14.73
C LYS A 62 -4.75 -1.47 -14.01
N ASN A 63 -4.79 -1.44 -12.67
CA ASN A 63 -4.05 -0.46 -11.88
C ASN A 63 -2.62 -0.94 -11.57
N GLY A 64 -2.28 -2.20 -11.90
CA GLY A 64 -0.97 -2.77 -11.60
C GLY A 64 -0.65 -2.73 -10.10
N THR A 65 -1.68 -2.78 -9.23
CA THR A 65 -1.57 -2.63 -7.78
C THR A 65 -0.53 -3.58 -7.16
N LEU A 66 -0.45 -4.81 -7.68
CA LEU A 66 0.56 -5.77 -7.22
C LEU A 66 1.98 -5.30 -7.51
N LEU A 67 2.22 -4.78 -8.72
CA LEU A 67 3.53 -4.27 -9.13
C LEU A 67 3.89 -3.00 -8.35
N GLN A 68 2.91 -2.15 -8.03
CA GLN A 68 3.09 -1.02 -7.12
C GLN A 68 3.48 -1.49 -5.71
N MET A 69 2.90 -2.57 -5.18
CA MET A 69 3.25 -3.08 -3.85
C MET A 69 4.71 -3.60 -3.78
N PHE A 70 5.23 -4.19 -4.86
CA PHE A 70 6.64 -4.61 -4.94
C PHE A 70 7.61 -3.47 -5.26
N HIS A 71 7.14 -2.42 -5.93
CA HIS A 71 7.95 -1.26 -6.29
C HIS A 71 7.20 0.06 -6.00
N PRO A 72 7.02 0.41 -4.71
CA PRO A 72 6.11 1.47 -4.26
C PRO A 72 6.52 2.91 -4.66
N HIS A 73 7.63 3.07 -5.38
CA HIS A 73 8.16 4.37 -5.83
C HIS A 73 8.41 4.42 -7.33
N GLY A 74 7.89 3.45 -8.09
CA GLY A 74 8.00 3.46 -9.54
C GLY A 74 7.11 4.51 -10.16
N SER A 75 7.70 5.53 -10.79
CA SER A 75 6.99 6.50 -11.63
C SER A 75 6.24 5.87 -12.81
N ARG A 76 6.50 4.59 -13.10
CA ARG A 76 5.79 3.78 -14.09
C ARG A 76 4.32 3.52 -13.70
N TYR A 77 4.03 3.44 -12.41
CA TYR A 77 2.70 3.06 -11.92
C TYR A 77 2.05 4.15 -11.08
N LEU A 78 2.83 5.12 -10.60
CA LEU A 78 2.37 6.23 -9.79
C LEU A 78 2.64 7.51 -10.55
N THR A 79 1.62 8.34 -10.71
CA THR A 79 1.82 9.67 -11.30
C THR A 79 2.67 10.52 -10.35
N PRO A 80 3.33 11.58 -10.85
CA PRO A 80 4.05 12.51 -9.97
C PRO A 80 3.18 13.05 -8.84
N THR A 81 1.89 13.27 -9.11
CA THR A 81 0.91 13.71 -8.10
C THR A 81 0.69 12.65 -7.01
N ASP A 82 0.55 11.38 -7.39
CA ASP A 82 0.38 10.27 -6.43
C ASP A 82 1.62 10.12 -5.54
N LEU A 83 2.82 10.24 -6.12
CA LEU A 83 4.08 10.21 -5.38
C LEU A 83 4.17 11.35 -4.35
N VAL A 84 3.73 12.56 -4.72
CA VAL A 84 3.68 13.71 -3.80
C VAL A 84 2.71 13.44 -2.64
N TYR A 85 1.53 12.91 -2.91
CA TYR A 85 0.56 12.57 -1.87
C TYR A 85 1.06 11.45 -0.94
N LEU A 86 1.68 10.41 -1.48
CA LEU A 86 2.27 9.33 -0.68
C LEU A 86 3.42 9.85 0.19
N ASN A 87 4.27 10.70 -0.37
CA ASN A 87 5.38 11.31 0.36
C ASN A 87 4.89 12.15 1.55
N TYR A 88 3.83 12.94 1.34
CA TYR A 88 3.25 13.76 2.41
C TYR A 88 2.59 12.92 3.52
N ASN A 89 1.97 11.80 3.16
CA ASN A 89 1.19 10.98 4.09
C ASN A 89 1.97 9.87 4.80
N VAL A 90 3.16 9.51 4.29
CA VAL A 90 3.96 8.41 4.83
C VAL A 90 5.34 8.93 5.22
N ALA A 91 5.56 9.15 6.52
CA ALA A 91 6.82 9.69 7.03
C ALA A 91 8.06 8.84 6.67
N SER A 92 7.90 7.51 6.55
CA SER A 92 8.98 6.61 6.11
C SER A 92 9.35 6.78 4.62
N LEU A 93 8.53 7.49 3.84
CA LEU A 93 8.80 7.81 2.43
C LEU A 93 9.49 9.17 2.24
N ILE A 94 9.32 10.10 3.19
CA ILE A 94 9.93 11.44 3.18
C ILE A 94 11.46 11.38 3.08
N SER A 95 12.09 10.39 3.71
CA SER A 95 13.55 10.22 3.72
C SER A 95 14.12 9.65 2.42
N LYS A 96 13.31 9.00 1.57
CA LYS A 96 13.75 8.38 0.30
C LYS A 96 13.51 9.25 -0.94
N ALA A 97 12.51 10.14 -0.91
CA ALA A 97 12.22 11.03 -2.03
C ALA A 97 13.37 12.00 -2.36
N ASN A 98 14.22 12.33 -1.38
CA ASN A 98 15.37 13.22 -1.57
C ASN A 98 16.52 12.61 -2.39
N TYR A 99 16.48 11.31 -2.72
CA TYR A 99 17.54 10.63 -3.49
C TYR A 99 17.17 10.39 -4.96
N ILE A 100 15.99 10.79 -5.44
CA ILE A 100 15.50 10.49 -6.81
C ILE A 100 15.43 11.75 -7.69
N PHE A 101 15.93 12.90 -7.23
CA PHE A 101 16.05 14.14 -8.03
C PHE A 101 17.51 14.48 -8.43
N TYR A 102 18.32 13.46 -8.76
CA TYR A 102 19.57 13.63 -9.50
C TYR A 102 19.67 12.61 -10.62
#